data_AF-A0A1F5ZWZ3-F1
#
_entry.id   AF-A0A1F5ZWZ3-F1
#
_cell.length_a   1.000
_cell.length_b   1.000
_cell.length_c   1.000
_cell.angle_alpha   90.00
_cell.angle_beta   90.00
_cell.angle_gamma   90.00
#
_symmetry.space_group_name_H-M   'P 1'
#
loop_
_entity.id
_entity.type
_entity.pdbx_description
1 polymer ?
#
loop_
_entity_poly.entity_id
_entity_poly.type
_entity_poly.pdbx_seq_one_letter_code
_entity_poly.pdbx_strand_id
1 'polypeptide(L)'
;MKRTACLFFLITLFLIAPKFRGAVYAQYFKLELENPGQQIKVNDVFNVNLSINTEGVEAINGDVLLVFDPTKISILNGQSQNFFTFAFSTMISGVNNKYLASSWDESVAHEKSSSVDTPFYTLSVKAVGNGQTEISFECATGSEADSNINRSSDATDVISCPLTPLSLSIGETTGPTTPPQPTATSGPANPTPTTGDQQPSATNTPVPTRTPVPTAIPTNTPIPTTVRQVTTTPAELPRAGIISDTLGVLGVGTFLTVLGLLFML
;
A
#
# COMPACT_ATOMS: atom_id res chain seq x y z
N MET A 1 -51.22 31.55 0.89
CA MET A 1 -49.83 31.99 0.59
C MET A 1 -48.80 31.57 1.64
N LYS A 2 -49.05 31.66 2.96
CA LYS A 2 -48.06 31.25 3.98
C LYS A 2 -47.69 29.75 3.99
N ARG A 3 -48.63 28.86 3.64
CA ARG A 3 -48.43 27.40 3.62
C ARG A 3 -47.57 26.91 2.45
N THR A 4 -47.74 27.50 1.27
CA THR A 4 -46.95 27.18 0.07
C THR A 4 -45.48 27.61 0.18
N ALA A 5 -45.19 28.70 0.90
CA ALA A 5 -43.82 29.14 1.16
C ALA A 5 -43.05 28.19 2.10
N CYS A 6 -43.72 27.60 3.10
CA CYS A 6 -43.10 26.66 4.04
C CYS A 6 -42.72 25.32 3.36
N LEU A 7 -43.59 24.81 2.48
CA LEU A 7 -43.32 23.61 1.70
C LEU A 7 -42.11 23.79 0.76
N PHE A 8 -42.03 24.95 0.08
CA PHE A 8 -40.88 25.29 -0.75
C PHE A 8 -39.58 25.36 0.05
N PHE A 9 -39.61 25.95 1.25
CA PHE A 9 -38.42 26.02 2.12
C PHE A 9 -37.91 24.64 2.55
N LEU A 10 -38.81 23.72 2.95
CA LEU A 10 -38.45 22.36 3.34
C LEU A 10 -37.88 21.53 2.18
N ILE A 11 -38.47 21.63 0.98
CA ILE A 11 -37.96 20.94 -0.22
C ILE A 11 -36.58 21.49 -0.59
N THR A 12 -36.38 22.81 -0.49
CA THR A 12 -35.09 23.44 -0.78
C THR A 12 -34.02 23.01 0.23
N LEU A 13 -34.35 22.89 1.52
CA LEU A 13 -33.44 22.39 2.56
C LEU A 13 -33.02 20.92 2.29
N PHE A 14 -33.96 20.08 1.86
CA PHE A 14 -33.69 18.67 1.54
C PHE A 14 -32.86 18.50 0.26
N LEU A 15 -33.01 19.40 -0.72
CA LEU A 15 -32.21 19.40 -1.95
C LEU A 15 -30.79 19.98 -1.76
N ILE A 16 -30.55 20.78 -0.71
CA ILE A 16 -29.21 21.29 -0.36
C ILE A 16 -28.45 20.34 0.57
N ALA A 17 -29.14 19.53 1.37
CA ALA A 17 -28.56 18.55 2.29
C ALA A 17 -27.59 17.50 1.69
N PRO A 18 -27.73 17.00 0.43
CA PRO A 18 -26.82 15.97 -0.08
C PRO A 18 -25.39 16.45 -0.36
N LYS A 19 -25.06 17.73 -0.17
CA LYS A 19 -23.69 18.24 -0.33
C LYS A 19 -22.75 17.96 0.85
N PHE A 20 -23.24 17.38 1.94
CA PHE A 20 -22.43 16.94 3.08
C PHE A 20 -22.17 15.43 3.10
N ARG A 21 -22.09 14.79 1.92
CA ARG A 21 -21.39 13.49 1.86
C ARG A 21 -19.92 13.80 2.07
N GLY A 22 -19.42 13.57 3.29
CA GLY A 22 -17.99 13.61 3.57
C GLY A 22 -17.27 12.78 2.49
N ALA A 23 -16.15 13.31 1.98
CA ALA A 23 -15.35 12.56 1.03
C ALA A 23 -15.02 11.20 1.67
N VAL A 24 -15.43 10.12 1.01
CA VAL A 24 -14.97 8.78 1.35
C VAL A 24 -13.56 8.73 0.80
N TYR A 25 -12.60 9.11 1.63
CA TYR A 25 -11.20 8.95 1.30
C TYR A 25 -10.89 7.45 1.34
N ALA A 26 -10.25 6.95 0.29
CA ALA A 26 -9.85 5.56 0.21
C ALA A 26 -8.33 5.50 0.38
N GLN A 27 -7.84 5.53 1.62
CA GLN A 27 -6.41 5.33 1.87
C GLN A 27 -6.01 3.90 1.54
N TYR A 28 -4.86 3.71 0.92
CA TYR A 28 -4.42 2.36 0.51
C TYR A 28 -2.90 2.20 0.47
N PHE A 29 -2.49 0.94 0.46
CA PHE A 29 -1.15 0.52 0.05
C PHE A 29 -1.19 -0.13 -1.32
N LYS A 30 -0.05 -0.11 -2.01
CA LYS A 30 0.09 -0.69 -3.35
C LYS A 30 1.42 -1.42 -3.48
N LEU A 31 1.39 -2.60 -4.11
CA LEU A 31 2.58 -3.39 -4.42
C LEU A 31 2.84 -3.38 -5.93
N GLU A 32 4.08 -3.15 -6.32
CA GLU A 32 4.54 -3.21 -7.72
C GLU A 32 5.93 -3.84 -7.81
N LEU A 33 6.22 -4.51 -8.92
CA LEU A 33 7.60 -4.91 -9.21
C LEU A 33 8.42 -3.66 -9.55
N GLU A 34 9.65 -3.57 -9.03
CA GLU A 34 10.56 -2.47 -9.37
C GLU A 34 10.79 -2.41 -10.89
N ASN A 35 10.88 -3.56 -11.55
CA ASN A 35 10.99 -3.69 -13.01
C ASN A 35 9.78 -4.45 -13.55
N PRO A 36 8.70 -3.75 -13.96
CA PRO A 36 7.54 -4.39 -14.58
C PRO A 36 7.93 -5.21 -15.81
N GLY A 37 7.40 -6.42 -15.91
CA GLY A 37 7.68 -7.33 -17.03
C GLY A 37 9.02 -8.09 -16.95
N GLN A 38 9.80 -7.91 -15.88
CA GLN A 38 10.98 -8.76 -15.66
C GLN A 38 10.57 -10.24 -15.57
N GLN A 39 11.34 -11.12 -16.21
CA GLN A 39 11.18 -12.56 -16.02
C GLN A 39 11.85 -12.97 -14.71
N ILE A 40 11.09 -13.58 -13.80
CA ILE A 40 11.60 -14.04 -12.51
C ILE A 40 11.88 -15.54 -12.61
N LYS A 41 13.13 -15.95 -12.44
CA LYS A 41 13.53 -17.35 -12.38
C LYS A 41 13.66 -17.81 -10.93
N VAL A 42 13.57 -19.12 -10.72
CA VAL A 42 13.85 -19.70 -9.39
C VAL A 42 15.28 -19.37 -8.99
N ASN A 43 15.45 -18.94 -7.74
CA ASN A 43 16.66 -18.38 -7.13
C ASN A 43 16.99 -16.93 -7.44
N ASP A 44 16.25 -16.26 -8.31
CA ASP A 44 16.41 -14.82 -8.51
C ASP A 44 16.01 -14.07 -7.24
N VAL A 45 16.73 -12.97 -6.98
CA VAL A 45 16.36 -11.96 -6.00
C VAL A 45 15.92 -10.72 -6.77
N PHE A 46 14.73 -10.23 -6.48
CA PHE A 46 14.12 -9.08 -7.13
C PHE A 46 13.48 -8.17 -6.07
N ASN A 47 13.21 -6.92 -6.45
CA ASN A 47 12.61 -5.96 -5.55
C ASN A 47 11.13 -5.74 -5.86
N VAL A 48 10.35 -5.61 -4.80
CA VAL A 48 8.94 -5.20 -4.83
C VAL A 48 8.84 -3.86 -4.11
N ASN A 49 8.32 -2.85 -4.80
CA ASN A 49 8.03 -1.55 -4.23
C ASN A 49 6.66 -1.60 -3.55
N LEU A 50 6.64 -1.14 -2.31
CA LEU A 50 5.44 -0.92 -1.52
C LEU A 50 5.25 0.59 -1.38
N SER A 51 4.13 1.09 -1.88
CA SER A 51 3.76 2.50 -1.84
C SER A 51 2.56 2.72 -0.92
N ILE A 52 2.48 3.90 -0.32
CA ILE A 52 1.36 4.38 0.50
C ILE A 52 0.70 5.58 -0.20
N ASN A 53 -0.63 5.66 -0.14
CA ASN A 53 -1.40 6.84 -0.50
C ASN A 53 -2.43 7.12 0.61
N THR A 54 -2.30 8.29 1.25
CA THR A 54 -3.21 8.69 2.35
C THR A 54 -4.38 9.54 1.86
N GLU A 55 -4.50 9.77 0.54
CA GLU A 55 -5.51 10.63 -0.09
C GLU A 55 -5.59 12.02 0.57
N GLY A 56 -4.43 12.53 1.01
CA GLY A 56 -4.31 13.82 1.71
C GLY A 56 -4.72 13.81 3.18
N VAL A 57 -5.14 12.68 3.75
CA VAL A 57 -5.38 12.56 5.19
C VAL A 57 -4.04 12.50 5.92
N GLU A 58 -3.94 13.31 6.98
CA GLU A 58 -2.82 13.33 7.90
C GLU A 58 -2.80 12.01 8.69
N ALA A 59 -1.75 11.23 8.50
CA ALA A 59 -1.51 9.95 9.14
C ALA A 59 -0.29 10.03 10.06
N ILE A 60 -0.27 9.21 11.10
CA ILE A 60 0.85 9.14 12.06
C ILE A 60 1.65 7.85 11.96
N ASN A 61 1.09 6.82 11.31
CA ASN A 61 1.76 5.56 11.04
C ASN A 61 1.15 4.86 9.82
N GLY A 62 1.76 3.75 9.44
CA GLY A 62 1.17 2.73 8.60
C GLY A 62 1.79 1.37 8.91
N ASP A 63 0.94 0.36 9.01
CA ASP A 63 1.34 -1.03 9.17
C ASP A 63 0.92 -1.83 7.93
N VAL A 64 1.83 -2.63 7.40
CA VAL A 64 1.56 -3.51 6.26
C VAL A 64 1.86 -4.94 6.66
N LEU A 65 0.80 -5.73 6.76
CA LEU A 65 0.87 -7.16 7.02
C LEU A 65 0.66 -7.92 5.71
N LEU A 66 1.74 -8.45 5.16
CA LEU A 66 1.76 -9.19 3.91
C LEU A 66 1.59 -10.68 4.16
N VAL A 67 0.85 -11.35 3.27
CA VAL A 67 0.71 -12.80 3.20
C VAL A 67 1.27 -13.27 1.86
N PHE A 68 2.02 -14.37 1.85
CA PHE A 68 2.62 -14.95 0.65
C PHE A 68 2.73 -16.47 0.72
N ASP A 69 3.00 -17.14 -0.40
CA ASP A 69 3.31 -18.58 -0.41
C ASP A 69 4.82 -18.81 -0.17
N PRO A 70 5.22 -19.36 0.99
CA PRO A 70 6.63 -19.58 1.32
C PRO A 70 7.28 -20.69 0.48
N THR A 71 6.50 -21.48 -0.26
CA THR A 71 7.03 -22.48 -1.20
C THR A 71 7.40 -21.87 -2.55
N LYS A 72 6.96 -20.64 -2.82
CA LYS A 72 7.19 -19.92 -4.08
C LYS A 72 8.14 -18.75 -3.90
N ILE A 73 8.00 -17.98 -2.82
CA ILE A 73 8.87 -16.84 -2.52
C ILE A 73 9.29 -16.78 -1.04
N SER A 74 10.36 -16.03 -0.78
CA SER A 74 10.82 -15.67 0.56
C SER A 74 11.15 -14.18 0.58
N ILE A 75 10.51 -13.40 1.44
CA ILE A 75 10.89 -12.01 1.68
C ILE A 75 12.15 -12.03 2.55
N LEU A 76 13.24 -11.45 2.05
CA LEU A 76 14.55 -11.45 2.72
C LEU A 76 14.67 -10.30 3.71
N ASN A 77 14.25 -9.10 3.30
CA ASN A 77 14.19 -7.90 4.13
C ASN A 77 13.30 -6.85 3.48
N GLY A 78 12.96 -5.82 4.25
CA GLY A 78 12.31 -4.60 3.80
C GLY A 78 13.15 -3.40 4.20
N GLN A 79 13.43 -2.51 3.25
CA GLN A 79 14.07 -1.23 3.49
C GLN A 79 13.02 -0.13 3.47
N SER A 80 12.94 0.65 4.54
CA SER A 80 12.04 1.81 4.60
C SER A 80 12.50 2.88 3.61
N GLN A 81 11.52 3.54 3.00
CA GLN A 81 11.73 4.70 2.12
C GLN A 81 11.50 6.03 2.84
N ASN A 82 11.46 6.01 4.18
CA ASN A 82 11.37 7.18 5.06
C ASN A 82 10.12 8.05 4.82
N PHE A 83 8.96 7.43 4.56
CA PHE A 83 7.69 8.15 4.56
C PHE A 83 7.41 8.75 5.96
N PHE A 84 7.52 7.91 7.00
CA PHE A 84 7.61 8.35 8.40
C PHE A 84 9.05 8.24 8.93
N THR A 85 9.31 8.86 10.08
CA THR A 85 10.66 8.94 10.67
C THR A 85 11.18 7.60 11.18
N PHE A 86 10.34 6.79 11.83
CA PHE A 86 10.72 5.51 12.41
C PHE A 86 10.16 4.36 11.59
N ALA A 87 10.90 3.25 11.54
CA ALA A 87 10.55 2.13 10.70
C ALA A 87 11.10 0.81 11.26
N PHE A 88 10.33 -0.25 11.03
CA PHE A 88 10.66 -1.62 11.38
C PHE A 88 10.11 -2.56 10.31
N SER A 89 10.80 -3.68 10.05
CA SER A 89 10.21 -4.76 9.26
C SER A 89 10.75 -6.11 9.69
N THR A 90 9.90 -7.14 9.64
CA THR A 90 10.27 -8.49 10.09
C THR A 90 9.31 -9.56 9.58
N MET A 91 9.77 -10.81 9.60
CA MET A 91 8.90 -11.98 9.54
C MET A 91 8.10 -12.12 10.85
N ILE A 92 6.80 -12.40 10.77
CA ILE A 92 6.01 -12.64 11.99
C ILE A 92 6.45 -13.95 12.63
N SER A 93 6.80 -13.91 13.92
CA SER A 93 7.25 -15.11 14.64
C SER A 93 6.17 -16.20 14.67
N GLY A 94 6.59 -17.45 14.48
CA GLY A 94 5.70 -18.61 14.51
C GLY A 94 4.94 -18.87 13.21
N VAL A 95 5.04 -17.99 12.21
CA VAL A 95 4.47 -18.19 10.86
C VAL A 95 5.51 -17.83 9.79
N ASN A 96 5.65 -18.67 8.76
CA ASN A 96 6.64 -18.44 7.70
C ASN A 96 6.06 -17.80 6.43
N ASN A 97 4.77 -17.44 6.46
CA ASN A 97 4.03 -16.91 5.33
C ASN A 97 3.51 -15.48 5.55
N LYS A 98 3.95 -14.81 6.64
CA LYS A 98 3.57 -13.43 6.96
C LYS A 98 4.78 -12.53 7.20
N TYR A 99 4.73 -11.31 6.68
CA TYR A 99 5.76 -10.30 6.83
C TYR A 99 5.14 -8.96 7.23
N LEU A 100 5.70 -8.30 8.25
CA LEU A 100 5.28 -6.98 8.70
C LEU A 100 6.28 -5.92 8.24
N ALA A 101 5.79 -4.85 7.64
CA ALA A 101 6.51 -3.59 7.43
C ALA A 101 5.71 -2.46 8.09
N SER A 102 6.28 -1.83 9.11
CA SER A 102 5.62 -0.84 9.95
C SER A 102 6.48 0.42 10.06
N SER A 103 5.89 1.58 9.85
CA SER A 103 6.60 2.86 9.97
C SER A 103 5.69 3.90 10.60
N TRP A 104 6.24 4.75 11.47
CA TRP A 104 5.48 5.70 12.29
C TRP A 104 6.29 6.94 12.65
N ASP A 105 5.58 7.96 13.11
CA ASP A 105 6.13 9.14 13.77
C ASP A 105 5.70 9.13 15.25
N GLU A 106 6.57 9.59 16.16
CA GLU A 106 6.30 9.57 17.61
C GLU A 106 5.35 10.68 18.09
N SER A 107 5.00 11.62 17.21
CA SER A 107 4.19 12.79 17.57
C SER A 107 3.26 13.19 16.44
N VAL A 108 1.99 13.41 16.78
CA VAL A 108 0.96 13.93 15.86
C VAL A 108 1.33 15.28 15.23
N ALA A 109 2.29 16.02 15.80
CA ALA A 109 2.82 17.25 15.21
C ALA A 109 3.72 17.00 13.98
N HIS A 110 4.08 15.75 13.68
CA HIS A 110 4.88 15.35 12.51
C HIS A 110 4.10 14.42 11.56
N GLU A 111 2.78 14.55 11.57
CA GLU A 111 1.91 13.81 10.65
C GLU A 111 2.34 13.95 9.19
N LYS A 112 2.07 12.89 8.42
CA LYS A 112 2.42 12.79 7.01
C LYS A 112 1.14 12.60 6.21
N SER A 113 1.11 13.18 5.03
CA SER A 113 0.04 12.95 4.07
C SER A 113 0.62 12.83 2.68
N SER A 114 -0.05 12.07 1.82
CA SER A 114 0.19 12.09 0.39
C SER A 114 -1.10 11.90 -0.38
N SER A 115 -1.21 12.55 -1.53
CA SER A 115 -2.30 12.39 -2.49
C SER A 115 -1.88 11.62 -3.75
N VAL A 116 -0.69 11.00 -3.71
CA VAL A 116 -0.13 10.18 -4.79
C VAL A 116 0.56 8.97 -4.19
N ASP A 117 0.69 7.89 -4.97
CA ASP A 117 1.48 6.72 -4.59
C ASP A 117 2.91 7.15 -4.22
N THR A 118 3.25 7.08 -2.94
CA THR A 118 4.54 7.53 -2.40
C THR A 118 5.31 6.32 -1.86
N PRO A 119 6.62 6.19 -2.14
CA PRO A 119 7.41 5.07 -1.65
C PRO A 119 7.30 4.92 -0.13
N PHE A 120 6.94 3.73 0.33
CA PHE A 120 6.83 3.36 1.74
C PHE A 120 7.97 2.41 2.13
N TYR A 121 8.09 1.30 1.40
CA TYR A 121 9.17 0.32 1.54
C TYR A 121 9.61 -0.23 0.19
N THR A 122 10.84 -0.76 0.14
CA THR A 122 11.26 -1.70 -0.91
C THR A 122 11.58 -3.04 -0.27
N LEU A 123 10.92 -4.09 -0.74
CA LEU A 123 11.07 -5.46 -0.26
C LEU A 123 12.05 -6.20 -1.17
N SER A 124 13.07 -6.84 -0.60
CA SER A 124 13.94 -7.77 -1.32
C SER A 124 13.34 -9.17 -1.24
N VAL A 125 12.93 -9.72 -2.37
CA VAL A 125 12.19 -10.99 -2.45
C VAL A 125 12.99 -12.00 -3.25
N LYS A 126 13.13 -13.21 -2.72
CA LYS A 126 13.76 -14.34 -3.40
C LYS A 126 12.70 -15.30 -3.93
N ALA A 127 12.78 -15.64 -5.22
CA ALA A 127 12.02 -16.74 -5.79
C ALA A 127 12.63 -18.08 -5.32
N VAL A 128 11.83 -18.93 -4.66
CA VAL A 128 12.27 -20.23 -4.14
C VAL A 128 11.65 -21.44 -4.86
N GLY A 129 10.51 -21.25 -5.53
CA GLY A 129 9.82 -22.29 -6.28
C GLY A 129 9.18 -21.76 -7.56
N ASN A 130 8.93 -22.65 -8.52
CA ASN A 130 8.29 -22.30 -9.79
C ASN A 130 6.76 -22.22 -9.69
N GLY A 131 6.12 -21.51 -10.62
CA GLY A 131 4.66 -21.40 -10.75
C GLY A 131 4.14 -19.99 -10.45
N GLN A 132 2.81 -19.90 -10.38
CA GLN A 132 2.10 -18.68 -10.04
C GLN A 132 2.01 -18.51 -8.52
N THR A 133 2.17 -17.29 -8.04
CA THR A 133 1.98 -16.91 -6.63
C THR A 133 1.51 -15.47 -6.53
N GLU A 134 1.08 -15.05 -5.35
CA GLU A 134 0.79 -13.66 -5.05
C GLU A 134 1.41 -13.22 -3.73
N ILE A 135 1.64 -11.91 -3.60
CA ILE A 135 1.83 -11.22 -2.32
C ILE A 135 0.55 -10.43 -2.08
N SER A 136 -0.18 -10.76 -1.03
CA SER A 136 -1.44 -10.12 -0.67
C SER A 136 -1.33 -9.38 0.66
N PHE A 137 -2.26 -8.46 0.88
CA PHE A 137 -2.40 -7.76 2.15
C PHE A 137 -3.41 -8.50 3.03
N GLU A 138 -3.07 -8.71 4.29
CA GLU A 138 -4.07 -8.98 5.32
C GLU A 138 -4.71 -7.63 5.69
N CYS A 139 -5.96 -7.43 5.29
CA CYS A 139 -6.69 -6.17 5.44
C CYS A 139 -8.19 -6.49 5.53
N ALA A 140 -8.81 -6.09 6.62
CA ALA A 140 -10.23 -6.19 6.93
C ALA A 140 -10.70 -4.87 7.55
N THR A 141 -11.78 -4.31 7.00
CA THR A 141 -12.31 -3.03 7.47
C THR A 141 -12.63 -3.07 8.97
N GLY A 142 -12.01 -2.16 9.73
CA GLY A 142 -12.24 -1.98 11.16
C GLY A 142 -11.45 -2.94 12.07
N SER A 143 -10.52 -3.72 11.51
CA SER A 143 -9.53 -4.46 12.29
C SER A 143 -8.31 -3.57 12.58
N GLU A 144 -7.69 -3.77 13.73
CA GLU A 144 -6.43 -3.10 14.12
C GLU A 144 -5.26 -4.10 14.17
N ALA A 145 -5.49 -5.38 13.85
CA ALA A 145 -4.51 -6.47 13.96
C ALA A 145 -3.90 -6.89 12.61
N ASP A 146 -4.13 -6.10 11.58
CA ASP A 146 -3.79 -6.33 10.18
C ASP A 146 -3.19 -5.06 9.55
N SER A 147 -3.21 -4.93 8.22
CA SER A 147 -2.68 -3.74 7.56
C SER A 147 -3.56 -2.53 7.86
N ASN A 148 -2.96 -1.43 8.30
CA ASN A 148 -3.67 -0.23 8.73
C ASN A 148 -2.94 1.06 8.32
N ILE A 149 -3.67 2.16 8.27
CA ILE A 149 -3.11 3.52 8.20
C ILE A 149 -3.84 4.32 9.27
N ASN A 150 -3.16 4.72 10.35
CA ASN A 150 -3.85 5.46 11.41
C ASN A 150 -3.79 6.97 11.17
N ARG A 151 -4.96 7.60 11.18
CA ARG A 151 -5.11 9.06 11.15
C ARG A 151 -4.48 9.70 12.38
N SER A 152 -3.77 10.80 12.20
CA SER A 152 -3.07 11.50 13.30
C SER A 152 -4.02 12.02 14.40
N SER A 153 -5.20 12.52 14.03
CA SER A 153 -6.11 13.21 14.95
C SER A 153 -6.72 12.31 16.04
N ASP A 154 -6.96 11.04 15.74
CA ASP A 154 -7.74 10.12 16.57
C ASP A 154 -7.26 8.67 16.53
N ALA A 155 -6.13 8.40 15.85
CA ALA A 155 -5.58 7.07 15.61
C ALA A 155 -6.55 6.10 14.92
N THR A 156 -7.63 6.60 14.30
CA THR A 156 -8.56 5.72 13.59
C THR A 156 -7.87 5.12 12.37
N ASP A 157 -8.07 3.81 12.16
CA ASP A 157 -7.67 3.17 10.92
C ASP A 157 -8.53 3.71 9.78
N VAL A 158 -7.86 4.31 8.79
CA VAL A 158 -8.50 4.90 7.61
C VAL A 158 -8.27 4.09 6.35
N ILE A 159 -7.61 2.94 6.42
CA ILE A 159 -7.36 2.12 5.25
C ILE A 159 -8.66 1.59 4.61
N SER A 160 -8.68 1.57 3.28
CA SER A 160 -9.81 1.08 2.48
C SER A 160 -9.52 -0.33 1.95
N CYS A 161 -9.95 -1.34 2.70
CA CYS A 161 -9.91 -2.74 2.25
C CYS A 161 -11.06 -3.09 1.27
N PRO A 162 -10.92 -4.11 0.40
CA PRO A 162 -9.72 -4.93 0.20
C PRO A 162 -8.67 -4.23 -0.67
N LEU A 163 -7.41 -4.57 -0.44
CA LEU A 163 -6.28 -4.07 -1.23
C LEU A 163 -5.95 -5.04 -2.38
N THR A 164 -5.38 -4.49 -3.46
CA THR A 164 -5.01 -5.27 -4.64
C THR A 164 -3.73 -6.08 -4.39
N PRO A 165 -3.74 -7.42 -4.54
CA PRO A 165 -2.53 -8.24 -4.40
C PRO A 165 -1.59 -8.05 -5.61
N LEU A 166 -0.31 -8.38 -5.42
CA LEU A 166 0.68 -8.47 -6.51
C LEU A 166 0.83 -9.93 -6.96
N SER A 167 0.33 -10.24 -8.16
CA SER A 167 0.53 -11.54 -8.79
C SER A 167 1.90 -11.66 -9.46
N LEU A 168 2.54 -12.82 -9.32
CA LEU A 168 3.88 -13.13 -9.82
C LEU A 168 3.88 -14.48 -10.55
N SER A 169 4.54 -14.54 -11.71
CA SER A 169 4.84 -15.79 -12.42
C SER A 169 6.33 -16.09 -12.32
N ILE A 170 6.69 -17.24 -11.74
CA ILE A 170 8.07 -17.64 -11.48
C ILE A 170 8.43 -18.86 -12.34
N GLY A 171 9.49 -18.73 -13.14
CA GLY A 171 10.04 -19.83 -13.92
C GLY A 171 9.17 -20.29 -15.10
N GLU A 172 8.04 -19.63 -15.36
CA GLU A 172 7.36 -19.79 -16.64
C GLU A 172 8.20 -19.05 -17.69
N THR A 173 8.87 -19.81 -18.54
CA THR A 173 9.24 -19.29 -19.84
C THR A 173 7.92 -18.99 -20.53
N THR A 174 7.52 -17.73 -20.60
CA THR A 174 6.54 -17.30 -21.59
C THR A 174 7.10 -17.82 -22.91
N GLY A 175 6.50 -18.90 -23.45
CA GLY A 175 6.82 -19.35 -24.79
C GLY A 175 6.79 -18.12 -25.69
N PRO A 176 7.69 -18.00 -26.68
CA PRO A 176 7.79 -16.80 -27.49
C PRO A 176 6.37 -16.41 -27.90
N THR A 177 5.88 -15.27 -27.39
CA THR A 177 4.70 -14.64 -27.94
C THR A 177 5.06 -14.46 -29.40
N THR A 178 4.54 -15.33 -30.26
CA THR A 178 4.69 -15.22 -31.70
C THR A 178 4.39 -13.77 -32.00
N PRO A 179 5.38 -13.00 -32.51
CA PRO A 179 5.12 -11.63 -32.91
C PRO A 179 3.85 -11.64 -33.79
N PRO A 180 2.96 -10.65 -33.67
CA PRO A 180 1.81 -10.59 -34.58
C PRO A 180 2.36 -10.76 -35.99
N GLN A 181 1.99 -11.87 -36.63
CA GLN A 181 2.46 -12.23 -37.95
C GLN A 181 2.14 -11.03 -38.85
N PRO A 182 3.15 -10.31 -39.38
CA PRO A 182 2.88 -9.18 -40.24
C PRO A 182 2.09 -9.71 -41.44
N THR A 183 0.87 -9.21 -41.62
CA THR A 183 0.11 -9.41 -42.85
C THR A 183 1.00 -8.93 -43.99
N ALA A 184 1.43 -9.87 -44.84
CA ALA A 184 2.32 -9.60 -45.96
C ALA A 184 1.62 -8.65 -46.95
N THR A 185 2.02 -7.37 -46.93
CA THR A 185 1.74 -6.45 -48.04
C THR A 185 2.87 -6.60 -49.05
N SER A 186 2.55 -7.24 -50.18
CA SER A 186 3.44 -7.35 -51.34
C SER A 186 3.66 -5.97 -51.98
N GLY A 187 4.87 -5.41 -51.83
CA GLY A 187 5.33 -4.22 -52.55
C GLY A 187 6.64 -4.52 -53.31
N PRO A 188 6.85 -3.97 -54.53
CA PRO A 188 7.95 -4.37 -55.40
C PRO A 188 9.29 -3.76 -54.97
N ALA A 189 10.35 -4.53 -55.24
CA ALA A 189 11.75 -4.24 -54.98
C ALA A 189 12.30 -3.06 -55.81
N ASN A 190 13.28 -2.35 -55.24
CA ASN A 190 14.43 -1.83 -56.00
C ASN A 190 15.64 -1.59 -55.07
N PRO A 191 16.90 -1.85 -55.51
CA PRO A 191 18.09 -1.85 -54.65
C PRO A 191 18.93 -0.58 -54.81
N THR A 192 19.78 -0.26 -53.82
CA THR A 192 21.05 0.47 -54.03
C THR A 192 22.03 0.14 -52.89
N PRO A 193 23.29 -0.23 -53.18
CA PRO A 193 24.32 -0.50 -52.18
C PRO A 193 25.17 0.75 -51.91
N THR A 194 25.50 1.00 -50.64
CA THR A 194 26.62 1.90 -50.29
C THR A 194 27.44 1.29 -49.16
N THR A 195 28.66 0.93 -49.53
CA THR A 195 29.79 0.48 -48.72
C THR A 195 30.33 1.63 -47.86
N GLY A 196 30.68 1.36 -46.61
CA GLY A 196 31.27 2.35 -45.70
C GLY A 196 31.84 1.69 -44.47
N ASP A 197 33.03 1.11 -44.61
CA ASP A 197 33.89 0.64 -43.52
C ASP A 197 34.25 1.80 -42.59
N GLN A 198 33.88 1.71 -41.30
CA GLN A 198 34.68 2.28 -40.21
C GLN A 198 34.59 1.39 -38.98
N GLN A 199 35.70 0.69 -38.71
CA GLN A 199 35.99 -0.10 -37.53
C GLN A 199 36.42 0.83 -36.37
N PRO A 200 35.66 0.91 -35.25
CA PRO A 200 36.12 1.60 -34.06
C PRO A 200 37.08 0.71 -33.26
N SER A 201 38.22 1.30 -32.92
CA SER A 201 39.30 0.73 -32.11
C SER A 201 38.83 0.39 -30.68
N ALA A 202 39.20 -0.79 -30.19
CA ALA A 202 38.92 -1.23 -28.83
C ALA A 202 39.67 -0.36 -27.82
N THR A 203 38.92 0.29 -26.92
CA THR A 203 39.47 1.05 -25.79
C THR A 203 39.69 0.12 -24.61
N ASN A 204 40.91 0.09 -24.07
CA ASN A 204 41.29 -0.71 -22.92
C ASN A 204 40.49 -0.30 -21.68
N THR A 205 39.68 -1.22 -21.16
CA THR A 205 38.99 -1.07 -19.88
C THR A 205 39.99 -1.21 -18.73
N PRO A 206 40.08 -0.26 -17.80
CA PRO A 206 40.98 -0.35 -16.65
C PRO A 206 40.56 -1.49 -15.71
N VAL A 207 41.55 -2.25 -15.24
CA VAL A 207 41.39 -3.33 -14.25
C VAL A 207 40.94 -2.72 -12.92
N PRO A 208 39.86 -3.20 -12.29
CA PRO A 208 39.38 -2.67 -11.02
C PRO A 208 40.37 -2.97 -9.88
N THR A 209 40.86 -1.91 -9.25
CA THR A 209 41.67 -1.96 -8.03
C THR A 209 40.80 -2.47 -6.87
N ARG A 210 41.26 -3.51 -6.18
CA ARG A 210 40.55 -4.07 -5.01
C ARG A 210 40.55 -3.05 -3.86
N THR A 211 39.37 -2.59 -3.47
CA THR A 211 39.16 -1.82 -2.23
C THR A 211 39.40 -2.74 -1.03
N PRO A 212 40.23 -2.34 -0.05
CA PRO A 212 40.46 -3.14 1.15
C PRO A 212 39.16 -3.29 1.97
N VAL A 213 38.89 -4.52 2.41
CA VAL A 213 37.75 -4.85 3.27
C VAL A 213 37.99 -4.26 4.67
N PRO A 214 37.08 -3.44 5.21
CA PRO A 214 37.19 -2.94 6.57
C PRO A 214 37.15 -4.12 7.56
N THR A 215 38.16 -4.23 8.40
CA THR A 215 38.15 -5.19 9.52
C THR A 215 37.29 -4.59 10.63
N ALA A 216 36.11 -5.17 10.86
CA ALA A 216 35.24 -4.76 11.95
C ALA A 216 35.90 -5.09 13.30
N ILE A 217 36.08 -4.08 14.14
CA ILE A 217 36.48 -4.24 15.54
C ILE A 217 35.22 -4.70 16.31
N PRO A 218 35.26 -5.82 17.04
CA PRO A 218 34.10 -6.27 17.81
C PRO A 218 33.84 -5.31 18.97
N THR A 219 32.70 -4.62 18.92
CA THR A 219 32.17 -3.82 20.02
C THR A 219 31.40 -4.74 20.96
N ASN A 220 31.80 -4.81 22.23
CA ASN A 220 31.08 -5.55 23.26
C ASN A 220 29.67 -4.98 23.45
N THR A 221 28.64 -5.77 23.14
CA THR A 221 27.24 -5.42 23.36
C THR A 221 26.92 -5.50 24.87
N PRO A 222 26.38 -4.44 25.48
CA PRO A 222 25.96 -4.47 26.87
C PRO A 222 24.77 -5.43 27.08
N ILE A 223 24.83 -6.19 28.17
CA ILE A 223 23.80 -7.16 28.57
C ILE A 223 22.54 -6.39 29.00
N PRO A 224 21.34 -6.73 28.49
CA PRO A 224 20.10 -6.06 28.90
C PRO A 224 19.74 -6.36 30.35
N THR A 225 19.58 -5.31 31.15
CA THR A 225 19.03 -5.40 32.50
C THR A 225 17.55 -5.77 32.41
N THR A 226 17.15 -6.90 33.00
CA THR A 226 15.77 -7.36 33.08
C THR A 226 14.92 -6.38 33.87
N VAL A 227 14.07 -5.62 33.19
CA VAL A 227 13.06 -4.76 33.83
C VAL A 227 11.80 -5.60 34.10
N ARG A 228 11.34 -5.57 35.35
CA ARG A 228 10.12 -6.25 35.81
C ARG A 228 8.90 -5.65 35.09
N GLN A 229 8.30 -6.42 34.18
CA GLN A 229 7.09 -6.01 33.47
C GLN A 229 5.89 -6.06 34.42
N VAL A 230 5.31 -4.90 34.72
CA VAL A 230 4.04 -4.80 35.44
C VAL A 230 2.93 -5.01 34.43
N THR A 231 2.25 -6.14 34.50
CA THR A 231 1.09 -6.44 33.66
C THR A 231 -0.11 -5.65 34.17
N THR A 232 -0.44 -4.54 33.52
CA THR A 232 -1.75 -3.89 33.69
C THR A 232 -2.71 -4.46 32.66
N THR A 233 -3.69 -5.23 33.14
CA THR A 233 -4.82 -5.69 32.33
C THR A 233 -5.65 -4.47 31.94
N PRO A 234 -5.81 -4.13 30.64
CA PRO A 234 -6.66 -3.02 30.23
C PRO A 234 -8.10 -3.40 30.54
N ALA A 235 -8.69 -2.73 31.53
CA ALA A 235 -10.13 -2.69 31.69
C ALA A 235 -10.72 -2.00 30.46
N GLU A 236 -11.66 -2.67 29.81
CA GLU A 236 -12.44 -2.17 28.67
C GLU A 236 -13.03 -0.79 29.01
N LEU A 237 -12.42 0.26 28.45
CA LEU A 237 -13.02 1.58 28.45
C LEU A 237 -14.17 1.56 27.43
N PRO A 238 -15.37 2.06 27.77
CA PRO A 238 -16.47 2.14 26.82
C PRO A 238 -16.05 3.03 25.65
N ARG A 239 -16.05 2.47 24.44
CA ARG A 239 -15.81 3.18 23.18
C ARG A 239 -16.91 4.21 22.99
N ALA A 240 -16.62 5.48 23.31
CA ALA A 240 -17.57 6.56 23.14
C ALA A 240 -17.57 7.05 21.69
N GLY A 241 -18.77 7.19 21.10
CA GLY A 241 -19.02 8.15 20.03
C GLY A 241 -18.88 7.68 18.59
N ILE A 242 -19.71 6.72 18.15
CA ILE A 242 -19.98 6.56 16.72
C ILE A 242 -21.00 7.65 16.31
N ILE A 243 -20.49 8.83 15.96
CA ILE A 243 -21.30 10.01 15.57
C ILE A 243 -22.14 9.76 14.30
N SER A 244 -21.75 8.79 13.47
CA SER A 244 -22.44 8.38 12.25
C SER A 244 -23.88 7.91 12.51
N ASP A 245 -24.07 7.02 13.49
CA ASP A 245 -25.37 6.39 13.71
C ASP A 245 -26.36 7.34 14.38
N THR A 246 -25.85 8.27 15.20
CA THR A 246 -26.68 9.27 15.87
C THR A 246 -27.26 10.28 14.88
N LEU A 247 -26.49 10.70 13.87
CA LEU A 247 -26.95 11.59 12.81
C LEU A 247 -27.98 10.93 11.89
N GLY A 248 -27.80 9.64 11.58
CA GLY A 248 -28.76 8.86 10.78
C GLY A 248 -30.14 8.76 11.45
N VAL A 249 -30.17 8.42 12.75
CA VAL A 249 -31.41 8.29 13.51
C VAL A 249 -32.13 9.64 13.66
N LEU A 250 -31.39 10.74 13.87
CA LEU A 250 -31.96 12.08 13.94
C LEU A 250 -32.59 12.50 12.59
N GLY A 251 -31.93 12.19 11.47
CA GLY A 251 -32.43 12.48 10.13
C GLY A 251 -33.76 11.77 9.83
N VAL A 252 -33.84 10.46 10.11
CA VAL A 252 -35.06 9.66 9.88
C VAL A 252 -36.20 10.12 10.81
N GLY A 253 -35.90 10.37 12.09
CA GLY A 253 -36.90 10.85 13.05
C GLY A 253 -37.51 12.20 12.66
N THR A 254 -36.68 13.12 12.16
CA THR A 254 -37.16 14.44 11.72
C THR A 254 -38.04 14.32 10.46
N PHE A 255 -37.65 13.47 9.51
CA PHE A 255 -38.44 13.22 8.29
C PHE A 255 -39.82 12.63 8.61
N LEU A 256 -39.88 11.60 9.47
CA LEU A 256 -41.15 10.97 9.87
C LEU A 256 -42.05 11.95 10.64
N THR A 257 -41.48 12.83 11.46
CA THR A 257 -42.25 13.85 12.19
C THR A 257 -42.89 14.87 11.24
N VAL A 258 -42.13 15.33 10.24
CA VAL A 258 -42.66 16.24 9.20
C VAL A 258 -43.74 15.56 8.37
N LEU A 259 -43.55 14.29 8.01
CA LEU A 259 -44.56 13.51 7.28
C LEU A 259 -45.84 13.33 8.11
N GLY A 260 -45.71 13.03 9.41
CA GLY A 260 -46.86 12.91 10.32
C GLY A 260 -47.66 14.20 10.45
N LEU A 261 -47.00 15.35 10.57
CA LEU A 261 -47.66 16.66 10.61
C LEU A 261 -48.37 17.01 9.29
N LEU A 262 -47.82 16.59 8.15
CA LEU A 262 -48.44 16.77 6.83
C LEU A 262 -49.74 15.96 6.67
N PHE A 263 -49.85 14.78 7.30
CA PHE A 263 -51.08 13.98 7.26
C PHE A 263 -52.17 14.46 8.23
N MET A 264 -51.83 15.28 9.23
CA MET A 264 -52.79 15.83 10.19
C MET A 264 -53.38 17.20 9.79
N LEU A 265 -52.88 17.82 8.73
CA LEU A 265 -53.28 19.16 8.26
C LEU A 265 -54.07 19.11 6.96
#